data_AF-A0A368G9L0-F1
#
_entry.id   AF-A0A368G9L0-F1
#
_cell.length_a   1.000
_cell.length_b   1.000
_cell.length_c   1.000
_cell.angle_alpha   90.00
_cell.angle_beta   90.00
_cell.angle_gamma   90.00
#
_symmetry.space_group_name_H-M   'P 1'
#
loop_
_entity.id
_entity.type
_entity.pdbx_description
1 polymer ?
#
loop_
_entity_poly.entity_id
_entity_poly.type
_entity_poly.pdbx_seq_one_letter_code
_entity_poly.pdbx_strand_id
1 'polypeptide(L)'
;MCSSESAIDTVVALGLPLALRTGVADIDKVLHNDLQYGELSEVVGASGAGKTQLCYSLVAHFLLHTKFGVAWLDSNGSFRVHRLQDFLVGCNGSLDEDAVSSS
;
A
#
# COMPACT_ATOMS: atom_id res chain seq x y z
N MET A 1 -2.42 16.90 29.48
CA MET A 1 -1.49 16.74 28.34
C MET A 1 -2.13 17.44 27.16
N CYS A 2 -1.51 18.49 26.64
CA CYS A 2 -1.95 19.13 25.40
C CYS A 2 -1.52 18.18 24.28
N SER A 3 -2.44 17.38 23.74
CA SER A 3 -2.15 16.59 22.55
C SER A 3 -2.00 17.59 21.40
N SER A 4 -0.78 17.77 20.91
CA SER A 4 -0.59 18.42 19.62
C SER A 4 -1.28 17.53 18.58
N GLU A 5 -2.42 17.97 18.04
CA GLU A 5 -3.03 17.31 16.89
C GLU A 5 -2.00 17.27 15.76
N SER A 6 -1.74 16.07 15.25
CA SER A 6 -0.97 15.94 14.03
C SER A 6 -1.83 16.40 12.84
N ALA A 7 -1.18 16.79 11.74
CA ALA A 7 -1.90 17.12 10.51
C ALA A 7 -2.82 15.97 10.04
N ILE A 8 -2.45 14.72 10.35
CA ILE A 8 -3.25 13.54 10.04
C ILE A 8 -4.52 13.52 10.90
N ASP A 9 -4.42 13.80 12.19
CA ASP A 9 -5.57 13.84 13.10
C ASP A 9 -6.59 14.88 12.64
N THR A 10 -6.13 16.05 12.19
CA THR A 10 -6.99 17.09 11.62
C THR A 10 -7.66 16.63 10.32
N VAL A 11 -6.92 15.98 9.42
CA VAL A 11 -7.46 15.48 8.14
C VAL A 11 -8.52 14.41 8.37
N VAL A 12 -8.30 13.50 9.33
CA VAL A 12 -9.28 12.50 9.78
C VAL A 12 -10.51 13.18 10.38
N ALA A 13 -10.32 14.17 11.27
CA ALA A 13 -11.41 14.91 11.90
C ALA A 13 -12.27 15.69 10.88
N LEU A 14 -11.67 16.15 9.79
CA LEU A 14 -12.36 16.81 8.67
C LEU A 14 -13.07 15.81 7.73
N GLY A 15 -12.91 14.50 7.93
CA GLY A 15 -13.50 13.47 7.07
C GLY A 15 -12.90 13.46 5.66
N LEU A 16 -11.67 13.94 5.50
CA LEU A 16 -10.99 13.93 4.21
C LEU A 16 -10.44 12.52 3.93
N PRO A 17 -10.57 12.01 2.69
CA PRO A 17 -10.10 10.67 2.36
C PRO A 17 -8.58 10.58 2.43
N LEU A 18 -8.08 9.56 3.12
CA LEU A 18 -6.68 9.18 3.21
C LEU A 18 -6.45 7.84 2.51
N ALA A 19 -6.90 7.79 1.26
CA ALA A 19 -6.85 6.60 0.43
C ALA A 19 -5.41 6.14 0.19
N LEU A 20 -5.15 4.87 0.44
CA LEU A 20 -3.89 4.21 0.17
C LEU A 20 -4.00 3.46 -1.16
N ARG A 21 -2.94 3.50 -1.96
CA ARG A 21 -2.85 2.80 -3.24
C ARG A 21 -2.10 1.49 -3.05
N THR A 22 -2.54 0.46 -3.76
CA THR A 22 -1.92 -0.88 -3.74
C THR A 22 -0.70 -0.99 -4.65
N GLY A 23 -0.54 -0.01 -5.56
CA GLY A 23 0.47 -0.06 -6.63
C GLY A 23 0.07 -0.95 -7.81
N VAL A 24 -1.15 -1.51 -7.80
CA VAL A 24 -1.67 -2.33 -8.90
C VAL A 24 -2.90 -1.63 -9.47
N ALA A 25 -2.76 -1.07 -10.68
CA ALA A 25 -3.77 -0.18 -11.26
C ALA A 25 -5.18 -0.79 -11.33
N ASP A 26 -5.30 -2.08 -11.68
CA ASP A 26 -6.60 -2.73 -11.78
C ASP A 26 -7.24 -3.02 -10.41
N ILE A 27 -6.43 -3.26 -9.38
CA ILE A 27 -6.94 -3.41 -8.00
C ILE A 27 -7.37 -2.05 -7.46
N ASP A 28 -6.57 -1.01 -7.69
CA ASP A 28 -6.91 0.34 -7.26
C ASP A 28 -8.19 0.86 -7.93
N LYS A 29 -8.43 0.48 -9.19
CA LYS A 29 -9.70 0.76 -9.89
C LYS A 29 -10.87 0.11 -9.16
N VAL A 30 -10.75 -1.16 -8.77
CA VAL A 30 -11.83 -1.89 -8.08
C VAL A 30 -12.06 -1.36 -6.67
N LEU A 31 -10.99 -1.04 -5.94
CA LEU A 31 -11.10 -0.55 -4.56
C LEU A 31 -11.67 0.87 -4.49
N HIS A 32 -11.60 1.69 -5.54
CA HIS A 32 -12.20 3.03 -5.57
C HIS A 32 -11.94 3.91 -4.32
N ASN A 33 -10.78 3.72 -3.66
CA ASN A 33 -10.35 4.34 -2.40
C ASN A 33 -10.77 3.64 -1.09
N ASP A 34 -11.29 2.43 -1.10
CA ASP A 34 -11.73 1.73 0.11
C ASP A 34 -10.60 1.30 1.06
N LEU A 35 -9.34 1.37 0.63
CA LEU A 35 -8.18 1.17 1.50
C LEU A 35 -7.80 2.51 2.13
N GLN A 36 -8.16 2.75 3.40
CA GLN A 36 -7.99 4.04 4.07
C GLN A 36 -6.94 3.97 5.19
N TYR A 37 -6.19 5.07 5.36
CA TYR A 37 -5.35 5.25 6.54
C TYR A 37 -6.21 5.30 7.82
N GLY A 38 -5.72 4.70 8.90
CA GLY A 38 -6.40 4.70 10.20
C GLY A 38 -7.50 3.65 10.33
N GLU A 39 -7.78 2.90 9.26
CA GLU A 39 -8.74 1.80 9.24
C GLU A 39 -8.06 0.44 9.18
N LEU A 40 -8.78 -0.60 9.63
CA LEU A 40 -8.38 -1.99 9.48
C LEU A 40 -9.08 -2.57 8.24
N SER A 41 -8.30 -2.90 7.21
CA SER A 41 -8.82 -3.57 6.01
C SER A 41 -8.44 -5.05 6.03
N GLU A 42 -9.41 -5.92 5.75
CA GLU A 42 -9.21 -7.38 5.71
C GLU A 42 -9.29 -7.90 4.27
N VAL A 43 -8.31 -8.73 3.88
CA VAL A 43 -8.33 -9.44 2.59
C VAL A 43 -8.47 -10.94 2.85
N VAL A 44 -9.63 -11.49 2.46
CA VAL A 44 -9.97 -12.91 2.65
C VAL A 44 -9.97 -13.69 1.33
N GLY A 45 -9.74 -15.00 1.42
CA GLY A 45 -9.76 -15.88 0.25
C GLY A 45 -9.04 -17.22 0.49
N ALA A 46 -9.24 -18.17 -0.43
CA ALA A 46 -8.62 -19.49 -0.36
C ALA A 46 -7.08 -19.45 -0.32
N SER A 47 -6.44 -20.54 0.13
CA SER A 47 -4.98 -20.68 0.01
C SER A 47 -4.56 -20.55 -1.46
N GLY A 48 -3.47 -19.84 -1.74
CA GLY A 48 -3.02 -19.57 -3.10
C GLY A 48 -3.80 -18.49 -3.86
N ALA A 49 -4.83 -17.87 -3.29
CA ALA A 49 -5.61 -16.81 -3.95
C ALA A 49 -4.88 -15.46 -4.14
N GLY A 50 -3.57 -15.37 -3.87
CA GLY A 50 -2.79 -14.15 -4.10
C GLY A 50 -2.69 -13.17 -2.93
N LYS A 51 -3.26 -13.47 -1.76
CA LYS A 51 -3.26 -12.56 -0.59
C LYS A 51 -1.86 -12.07 -0.20
N THR A 52 -0.92 -12.99 -0.06
CA THR A 52 0.47 -12.64 0.30
C THR A 52 1.16 -11.84 -0.81
N GLN A 53 0.83 -12.11 -2.07
CA GLN A 53 1.35 -11.38 -3.24
C GLN A 53 0.83 -9.94 -3.25
N LEU A 54 -0.46 -9.73 -2.94
CA LEU A 54 -1.02 -8.40 -2.75
C LEU A 54 -0.30 -7.64 -1.62
N CYS A 55 -0.01 -8.30 -0.49
CA CYS A 55 0.78 -7.68 0.57
C CYS A 55 2.18 -7.25 0.10
N TYR A 56 2.87 -8.06 -0.72
CA TYR A 56 4.16 -7.63 -1.29
C TYR A 56 4.02 -6.41 -2.20
N SER A 57 2.99 -6.35 -3.05
CA SER A 57 2.71 -5.16 -3.88
C SER A 57 2.52 -3.91 -3.02
N LEU A 58 1.68 -3.99 -1.97
CA LEU A 58 1.48 -2.88 -1.04
C LEU A 58 2.79 -2.44 -0.41
N VAL A 59 3.57 -3.38 0.15
CA VAL A 59 4.82 -3.04 0.83
C VAL A 59 5.82 -2.41 -0.15
N ALA A 60 5.99 -2.98 -1.34
CA ALA A 60 6.88 -2.43 -2.35
C ALA A 60 6.45 -1.01 -2.76
N HIS A 61 5.17 -0.80 -3.05
CA HIS A 61 4.63 0.51 -3.40
C HIS A 61 4.84 1.53 -2.27
N PHE A 62 4.54 1.17 -1.02
CA PHE A 62 4.73 2.05 0.13
C PHE A 62 6.19 2.44 0.36
N LEU A 63 7.11 1.48 0.25
CA LEU A 63 8.54 1.71 0.46
C LEU A 63 9.15 2.60 -0.64
N LEU A 64 8.63 2.53 -1.87
CA LEU A 64 9.13 3.32 -3.00
C LEU A 64 8.57 4.75 -3.01
N HIS A 65 7.31 4.94 -2.59
CA HIS A 65 6.60 6.21 -2.76
C HIS A 65 6.41 7.01 -1.46
N THR A 66 6.80 6.47 -0.30
CA THR A 66 6.64 7.13 1.00
C THR A 66 7.93 7.09 1.81
N LYS A 67 7.97 7.87 2.89
CA LYS A 67 9.06 7.81 3.89
C LYS A 67 8.72 6.95 5.11
N PHE A 68 7.55 6.29 5.10
CA PHE A 68 7.06 5.53 6.24
C PHE A 68 7.63 4.11 6.21
N GLY A 69 7.95 3.59 7.40
CA GLY A 69 8.33 2.19 7.56
C GLY A 69 7.11 1.27 7.50
N VAL A 70 7.31 0.02 7.07
CA VAL A 70 6.28 -1.01 7.05
C VAL A 70 6.66 -2.13 8.02
N ALA A 71 5.73 -2.52 8.89
CA ALA A 71 5.85 -3.71 9.73
C ALA A 71 5.10 -4.88 9.09
N TRP A 72 5.79 -6.01 8.92
CA TRP A 72 5.19 -7.25 8.43
C TRP A 72 5.04 -8.26 9.57
N LEU A 73 3.81 -8.68 9.84
CA LEU A 73 3.50 -9.70 10.84
C LEU A 73 3.24 -11.04 10.15
N ASP A 74 4.21 -11.96 10.23
CA ASP A 74 4.13 -13.26 9.55
C ASP A 74 3.70 -14.37 10.51
N SER A 75 2.41 -14.68 10.51
CA SER A 75 1.84 -15.70 11.40
C SER A 75 2.11 -17.15 10.98
N ASN A 76 2.58 -17.39 9.75
CA ASN A 76 2.75 -18.74 9.21
C ASN A 76 4.11 -18.97 8.53
N GLY A 77 5.10 -18.09 8.75
CA GLY A 77 6.44 -18.24 8.15
C GLY A 77 6.46 -18.12 6.62
N SER A 78 5.48 -17.42 6.04
CA SER A 78 5.26 -17.26 4.60
C SER A 78 6.08 -16.13 3.97
N PHE A 79 6.70 -15.27 4.78
CA PHE A 79 7.52 -14.17 4.29
C PHE A 79 8.79 -14.68 3.61
N ARG A 80 9.16 -14.05 2.49
CA ARG A 80 10.25 -14.41 1.60
C ARG A 80 10.87 -13.12 1.08
N VAL A 81 12.05 -12.77 1.61
CA VAL A 81 12.75 -11.52 1.26
C VAL A 81 13.01 -11.37 -0.24
N HIS A 82 13.35 -12.45 -0.94
CA HIS A 82 13.57 -12.42 -2.39
C HIS A 82 12.31 -12.01 -3.16
N ARG A 83 11.13 -12.42 -2.69
CA ARG A 83 9.86 -11.99 -3.33
C ARG A 83 9.69 -10.49 -3.19
N LEU A 84 9.93 -9.92 -2.01
CA LEU A 84 9.87 -8.47 -1.84
C LEU A 84 10.84 -7.75 -2.79
N GLN A 85 12.06 -8.28 -2.96
CA GLN A 85 13.02 -7.74 -3.92
C GLN A 85 12.49 -7.76 -5.36
N ASP A 86 11.88 -8.87 -5.79
CA ASP A 86 11.26 -8.99 -7.12
C ASP A 86 10.18 -7.92 -7.33
N PHE A 87 9.32 -7.69 -6.33
CA PHE A 87 8.28 -6.66 -6.40
C PHE A 87 8.85 -5.24 -6.41
N LEU A 88 9.89 -4.96 -5.62
CA LEU A 88 10.57 -3.65 -5.63
C LEU A 88 11.19 -3.34 -6.99
N VAL A 89 11.83 -4.32 -7.63
CA VAL A 89 12.39 -4.17 -8.98
C VAL A 89 11.29 -3.97 -10.01
N GLY A 90 10.22 -4.77 -9.94
CA GLY A 90 9.07 -4.66 -10.84
C GLY A 90 8.36 -3.30 -10.75
N CYS A 91 8.14 -2.79 -9.54
CA CYS A 91 7.51 -1.48 -9.32
C CYS A 91 8.41 -0.29 -9.70
N ASN A 92 9.73 -0.44 -9.62
CA ASN A 92 10.65 0.61 -10.10
C ASN A 92 10.62 0.77 -11.62
N GLY A 93 10.37 -0.31 -12.37
CA GLY A 93 10.28 -0.24 -13.84
C GLY A 93 9.05 0.49 -14.37
N SER A 94 7.96 0.57 -13.59
CA SER A 94 6.74 1.30 -13.94
C SER A 94 6.84 2.83 -13.75
N LEU A 95 7.96 3.34 -13.21
CA LEU A 95 8.15 4.77 -12.95
C LEU A 95 8.40 5.60 -14.23
N ASP A 96 8.69 4.95 -15.36
CA ASP A 96 9.04 5.62 -16.61
C ASP A 96 7.83 5.88 -17.52
N GLU A 97 6.67 5.25 -17.30
CA GLU A 97 5.51 5.34 -18.23
C GLU A 97 4.53 6.48 -17.89
N ASP A 98 4.49 6.98 -16.65
CA ASP A 98 3.57 8.06 -16.25
C ASP A 98 4.12 9.48 -16.50
N ALA A 99 5.37 9.62 -16.95
CA ALA A 99 6.00 10.91 -17.24
C ALA A 99 5.83 11.38 -18.70
N VAL A 100 5.29 10.54 -19.59
CA VAL A 100 5.15 10.85 -21.03
C VAL A 100 3.66 10.90 -21.42
N SER A 101 2.90 11.85 -20.87
CA SER A 101 1.63 12.27 -21.48
C SER A 101 1.33 13.77 -21.35
N SER A 102 2.35 14.58 -21.10
CA SER A 102 2.22 16.05 -21.12
C SER A 102 3.49 16.68 -21.71
N SER A 103 3.61 16.64 -23.03
CA SER A 103 4.50 17.51 -23.82
C SER A 103 3.90 17.69 -25.21
#